data_AF-A0A1I4GIB8-F1
#
_entry.id   AF-A0A1I4GIB8-F1
#
_cell.length_a   1.000
_cell.length_b   1.000
_cell.length_c   1.000
_cell.angle_alpha   90.00
_cell.angle_beta   90.00
_cell.angle_gamma   90.00
#
_symmetry.space_group_name_H-M   'P 1'
#
loop_
_entity.id
_entity.type
_entity.pdbx_description
1 polymer ?
#
loop_
_entity_poly.entity_id
_entity_poly.type
_entity_poly.pdbx_seq_one_letter_code
_entity_poly.pdbx_strand_id
1 'polypeptide(L)'
;MIEGYESDWKVVVTAEKRYNTLHDMGNLGIRIQTSGTGNPTMNKAIFETELDSAATNRDLFSVVKGTDDPEQHIREKMVIADMKDDYSIMKNAIYRLEEMDAELLLHYIRMEKTIQEIADELQMNYSSAKKKLQRLRKEVIIDAAENIRCRCERNNWRLSEDESI
;
A
#
# COMPACT_ATOMS: atom_id res chain seq x y z
N MET A 1 -2.95 7.61 -1.56
CA MET A 1 -1.46 7.59 -1.60
C MET A 1 -0.96 6.16 -1.84
N ILE A 2 -1.25 5.19 -0.95
CA ILE A 2 -0.86 3.77 -1.15
C ILE A 2 -1.50 3.17 -2.40
N GLU A 3 -2.78 3.48 -2.66
CA GLU A 3 -3.46 3.10 -3.91
C GLU A 3 -2.77 3.63 -5.18
N GLY A 4 -2.07 4.77 -5.07
CA GLY A 4 -1.28 5.33 -6.18
C GLY A 4 -0.07 4.45 -6.49
N TYR A 5 0.69 4.06 -5.47
CA TYR A 5 1.81 3.12 -5.63
C TYR A 5 1.37 1.79 -6.21
N GLU A 6 0.21 1.27 -5.79
CA GLU A 6 -0.35 0.05 -6.37
C GLU A 6 -0.75 0.20 -7.84
N SER A 7 -1.36 1.34 -8.19
CA SER A 7 -1.69 1.66 -9.58
C SER A 7 -0.44 1.78 -10.44
N ASP A 8 0.57 2.51 -9.98
CA ASP A 8 1.83 2.71 -10.70
C ASP A 8 2.57 1.39 -10.92
N TRP A 9 2.63 0.55 -9.87
CA TRP A 9 3.20 -0.79 -9.97
C TRP A 9 2.48 -1.65 -11.03
N LYS A 10 1.14 -1.65 -11.05
CA LYS A 10 0.36 -2.36 -12.09
C LYS A 10 0.71 -1.86 -13.49
N VAL A 11 0.84 -0.54 -13.68
CA VAL A 11 1.18 0.06 -14.98
C VAL A 11 2.55 -0.42 -15.44
N VAL A 12 3.55 -0.41 -14.55
CA VAL A 12 4.93 -0.86 -14.86
C VAL A 12 4.96 -2.33 -15.26
N VAL A 13 4.42 -3.23 -14.43
CA VAL A 13 4.39 -4.68 -14.70
C VAL A 13 3.68 -4.98 -16.02
N THR A 14 2.54 -4.31 -16.27
CA THR A 14 1.79 -4.50 -17.52
C THR A 14 2.57 -4.02 -18.75
N ALA A 15 3.25 -2.88 -18.64
CA ALA A 15 4.04 -2.31 -19.72
C ALA A 15 5.24 -3.20 -20.08
N GLU A 16 5.97 -3.70 -19.06
CA GLU A 16 7.09 -4.62 -19.24
C GLU A 16 6.66 -5.93 -19.90
N LYS A 17 5.62 -6.59 -19.37
CA LYS A 17 5.08 -7.81 -19.98
C LYS A 17 4.68 -7.61 -21.43
N ARG A 18 4.01 -6.49 -21.73
CA ARG A 18 3.61 -6.16 -23.10
C ARG A 18 4.84 -5.97 -23.99
N TYR A 19 5.86 -5.26 -23.52
CA TYR A 19 7.10 -5.03 -24.26
C TYR A 19 7.82 -6.36 -24.53
N ASN A 20 8.02 -7.20 -23.52
CA ASN A 20 8.69 -8.48 -23.65
C ASN A 20 7.94 -9.46 -24.55
N THR A 21 6.61 -9.52 -24.43
CA THR A 21 5.77 -10.32 -25.34
C THR A 21 5.94 -9.88 -26.80
N LEU A 22 5.99 -8.57 -27.06
CA LEU A 22 6.22 -8.05 -28.42
C LEU A 22 7.65 -8.29 -28.92
N HIS A 23 8.63 -8.22 -28.01
CA HIS A 23 10.03 -8.49 -28.29
C HIS A 23 10.27 -9.95 -28.67
N ASP A 24 9.74 -10.89 -27.89
CA ASP A 24 9.82 -12.34 -28.13
C ASP A 24 9.13 -12.75 -29.44
N MET A 25 8.09 -12.00 -29.85
CA MET A 25 7.42 -12.16 -31.15
C MET A 25 8.25 -11.63 -32.34
N GLY A 26 9.46 -11.10 -32.11
CA GLY A 26 10.40 -10.69 -33.15
C GLY A 26 10.09 -9.35 -33.83
N ASN A 27 9.23 -8.51 -33.23
CA ASN A 27 8.68 -7.34 -33.91
C ASN A 27 9.26 -6.00 -33.41
N LEU A 28 10.42 -5.64 -33.94
CA LEU A 28 10.80 -4.24 -34.11
C LEU A 28 10.41 -3.78 -35.52
N GLY A 29 9.10 -3.59 -35.77
CA GLY A 29 8.62 -2.79 -36.91
C GLY A 29 7.79 -3.49 -38.00
N ILE A 30 7.49 -4.78 -37.91
CA ILE A 30 6.61 -5.46 -38.89
C ILE A 30 5.24 -5.73 -38.25
N ARG A 31 4.16 -5.25 -38.87
CA ARG A 31 2.79 -5.61 -38.46
C ARG A 31 2.51 -7.05 -38.87
N ILE A 32 2.65 -7.99 -37.93
CA ILE A 32 2.14 -9.34 -38.12
C ILE A 32 0.63 -9.29 -37.88
N GLN A 33 -0.18 -9.43 -38.94
CA GLN A 33 -1.60 -9.75 -38.76
C GLN A 33 -1.68 -11.18 -38.21
N THR A 34 -1.71 -11.31 -36.89
CA THR A 34 -2.06 -12.57 -36.25
C THR A 34 -3.54 -12.82 -36.52
N SER A 35 -3.84 -13.91 -37.22
CA SER A 35 -5.20 -14.44 -37.38
C SER A 35 -5.65 -15.00 -36.02
N GLY A 36 -6.00 -14.11 -35.09
CA GLY A 36 -6.27 -14.47 -33.71
C GLY A 36 -7.46 -13.68 -33.17
N THR A 37 -8.52 -14.41 -32.86
CA THR A 37 -9.77 -14.03 -32.19
C THR A 37 -9.57 -13.60 -30.72
N GLY A 38 -8.43 -12.97 -30.39
CA GLY A 38 -8.17 -12.45 -29.06
C GLY A 38 -8.56 -10.98 -29.00
N ASN A 39 -9.59 -10.62 -28.23
CA ASN A 39 -9.92 -9.23 -27.97
C ASN A 39 -8.82 -8.64 -27.05
N PRO A 40 -7.95 -7.73 -27.52
CA PRO A 40 -6.83 -7.21 -26.72
C PRO A 40 -7.32 -6.46 -25.46
N THR A 41 -8.51 -5.87 -25.52
CA THR A 41 -9.15 -5.23 -24.37
C THR A 41 -9.60 -6.26 -23.33
N MET A 42 -10.11 -7.41 -23.77
CA MET A 42 -10.52 -8.50 -22.89
C MET A 42 -9.30 -9.16 -22.22
N ASN A 43 -8.22 -9.39 -22.96
CA ASN A 43 -6.98 -9.93 -22.39
C ASN A 43 -6.36 -8.98 -21.37
N LYS A 44 -6.41 -7.66 -21.62
CA LYS A 44 -5.97 -6.65 -20.65
C LYS A 44 -6.83 -6.68 -19.38
N ALA A 45 -8.16 -6.78 -19.53
CA ALA A 45 -9.07 -6.84 -18.39
C ALA A 45 -8.91 -8.13 -17.56
N ILE A 46 -8.68 -9.28 -18.21
CA ILE A 46 -8.38 -10.55 -17.52
C ILE A 46 -7.07 -10.40 -16.72
N PHE A 47 -6.02 -9.86 -17.34
CA PHE A 47 -4.74 -9.66 -16.67
C PHE A 47 -4.83 -8.69 -15.48
N GLU A 48 -5.56 -7.59 -15.61
CA GLU A 48 -5.83 -6.65 -14.51
C GLU A 48 -6.61 -7.34 -13.36
N THR A 49 -7.57 -8.20 -13.69
CA THR A 49 -8.33 -8.97 -12.70
C THR A 49 -7.45 -10.01 -12.00
N GLU A 50 -6.56 -10.68 -12.74
CA GLU A 50 -5.58 -11.62 -12.18
C GLU A 50 -4.61 -10.93 -11.22
N LEU A 51 -4.12 -9.73 -11.58
CA LEU A 51 -3.29 -8.87 -10.71
C LEU A 51 -3.97 -8.49 -9.40
N ASP A 52 -5.30 -8.31 -9.41
CA ASP A 52 -6.10 -7.99 -8.23
C ASP A 52 -6.46 -9.22 -7.39
N SER A 53 -6.61 -10.39 -8.02
CA SER A 53 -6.96 -11.64 -7.35
C SER A 53 -5.77 -12.39 -6.72
N ALA A 54 -4.54 -12.04 -7.10
CA ALA A 54 -3.33 -12.72 -6.62
C ALA A 54 -3.10 -12.45 -5.13
N ALA A 55 -3.52 -13.40 -4.29
CA ALA A 55 -3.42 -13.31 -2.83
C ALA A 55 -2.17 -14.01 -2.27
N THR A 56 -1.63 -15.00 -2.97
CA THR A 56 -0.49 -15.81 -2.51
C THR A 56 0.77 -15.48 -3.31
N ASN A 57 1.95 -15.66 -2.71
CA ASN A 57 3.24 -15.45 -3.38
C ASN A 57 3.39 -16.30 -4.67
N ARG A 58 2.81 -17.52 -4.68
CA ARG A 58 2.76 -18.40 -5.85
C ARG A 58 1.91 -17.85 -6.99
N ASP A 59 0.82 -17.16 -6.67
CA ASP A 59 -0.07 -16.54 -7.64
C ASP A 59 0.56 -15.25 -8.18
N LEU A 60 1.26 -14.50 -7.33
CA LEU A 60 2.03 -13.33 -7.76
C LEU A 60 3.13 -13.69 -8.75
N PHE A 61 3.88 -14.77 -8.50
CA PHE A 61 4.91 -15.22 -9.43
C PHE A 61 4.36 -15.56 -10.82
N SER A 62 3.19 -16.21 -10.91
CA SER A 62 2.58 -16.51 -12.21
C SER A 62 2.16 -15.23 -12.95
N VAL A 63 1.70 -14.22 -12.19
CA VAL A 63 1.28 -12.93 -12.71
C VAL A 63 2.45 -12.05 -13.14
N VAL A 64 3.62 -12.11 -12.50
CA VAL A 64 4.81 -11.34 -12.91
C VAL A 64 5.70 -12.10 -13.89
N LYS A 65 5.51 -13.41 -14.07
CA LYS A 65 6.33 -14.22 -15.00
C LYS A 65 6.36 -13.62 -16.41
N GLY A 66 7.56 -13.32 -16.92
CA GLY A 66 7.77 -12.70 -18.24
C GLY A 66 8.09 -11.20 -18.19
N THR A 67 8.14 -10.59 -17.00
CA THR A 67 8.83 -9.31 -16.78
C THR A 67 10.35 -9.50 -16.71
N ASP A 68 11.09 -8.40 -16.68
CA ASP A 68 12.56 -8.40 -16.64
C ASP A 68 13.10 -8.94 -15.31
N ASP A 69 12.49 -8.54 -14.18
CA ASP A 69 12.81 -9.03 -12.84
C ASP A 69 11.53 -9.38 -12.04
N PRO A 70 11.01 -10.60 -12.19
CA PRO A 70 9.82 -11.05 -11.47
C PRO A 70 9.98 -11.02 -9.94
N GLU A 71 11.18 -11.29 -9.41
CA GLU A 71 11.41 -11.32 -7.97
C GLU A 71 11.32 -9.92 -7.36
N GLN A 72 11.83 -8.91 -8.06
CA GLN A 72 11.71 -7.52 -7.65
C GLN A 72 10.25 -7.07 -7.61
N HIS A 73 9.46 -7.40 -8.64
CA HIS A 73 8.03 -7.05 -8.66
C HIS A 73 7.24 -7.70 -7.52
N ILE A 74 7.60 -8.91 -7.13
CA ILE A 74 7.02 -9.58 -5.96
C ILE A 74 7.37 -8.82 -4.67
N ARG A 75 8.65 -8.48 -4.48
CA ARG A 75 9.10 -7.70 -3.30
C ARG A 75 8.37 -6.36 -3.20
N GLU A 76 8.24 -5.65 -4.32
CA GLU A 76 7.51 -4.38 -4.37
C GLU A 76 6.04 -4.54 -3.98
N LYS A 77 5.37 -5.57 -4.50
CA LYS A 77 3.98 -5.85 -4.13
C LYS A 77 3.84 -6.20 -2.65
N MET A 78 4.78 -6.95 -2.08
CA MET A 78 4.81 -7.24 -0.64
C MET A 78 4.99 -5.96 0.19
N VAL A 79 5.89 -5.06 -0.21
CA VAL A 79 6.05 -3.75 0.45
C VAL A 79 4.76 -2.93 0.40
N ILE A 80 4.07 -2.90 -0.74
CA ILE A 80 2.77 -2.21 -0.86
C ILE A 80 1.73 -2.81 0.09
N ALA A 81 1.71 -4.14 0.25
CA ALA A 81 0.84 -4.81 1.20
C ALA A 81 1.18 -4.44 2.65
N ASP A 82 2.47 -4.50 3.02
CA ASP A 82 2.95 -4.09 4.35
C ASP A 82 2.58 -2.64 4.68
N MET A 83 2.69 -1.73 3.69
CA MET A 83 2.26 -0.34 3.84
C MET A 83 0.75 -0.19 4.12
N LYS A 84 -0.10 -1.02 3.49
CA LYS A 84 -1.55 -1.01 3.75
C LYS A 84 -1.86 -1.46 5.17
N ASP A 85 -1.15 -2.47 5.65
CA ASP A 85 -1.29 -2.97 7.01
C ASP A 85 -0.78 -1.93 8.02
N ASP A 86 0.37 -1.29 7.77
CA ASP A 86 0.92 -0.19 8.59
C ASP A 86 -0.06 0.96 8.69
N TYR A 87 -0.66 1.35 7.57
CA TYR A 87 -1.67 2.39 7.54
C TYR A 87 -2.90 2.02 8.36
N SER A 88 -3.34 0.75 8.30
CA SER A 88 -4.47 0.26 9.09
C SER A 88 -4.15 0.27 10.58
N ILE A 89 -2.93 -0.12 10.97
CA ILE A 89 -2.45 -0.04 12.36
C ILE A 89 -2.45 1.42 12.85
N MET A 90 -1.92 2.35 12.05
CA MET A 90 -1.92 3.79 12.37
C MET A 90 -3.35 4.33 12.55
N LYS A 91 -4.28 3.94 11.67
CA LYS A 91 -5.69 4.35 11.76
C LYS A 91 -6.35 3.81 13.03
N ASN A 92 -6.08 2.55 13.36
CA ASN A 92 -6.59 1.94 14.59
C ASN A 92 -6.00 2.59 15.85
N ALA A 93 -4.74 2.99 15.83
CA ALA A 93 -4.12 3.72 16.93
C ALA A 93 -4.81 5.06 17.23
N ILE A 94 -5.27 5.77 16.19
CA ILE A 94 -6.08 6.99 16.38
C ILE A 94 -7.43 6.66 17.02
N TYR A 95 -8.11 5.60 16.57
CA TYR A 95 -9.42 5.21 17.11
C TYR A 95 -9.37 4.57 18.51
N ARG A 96 -8.17 4.27 19.03
CA ARG A 96 -7.99 3.84 20.42
C ARG A 96 -7.98 5.02 21.41
N LEU A 97 -7.81 6.25 20.93
CA LEU A 97 -8.02 7.44 21.75
C LEU A 97 -9.51 7.58 22.11
N GLU A 98 -9.81 8.36 23.16
CA GLU A 98 -11.18 8.78 23.43
C GLU A 98 -11.76 9.55 22.22
N GLU A 99 -13.06 9.38 21.97
CA GLU A 99 -13.75 9.89 20.77
C GLU A 99 -13.45 11.37 20.48
N MET A 100 -13.59 12.22 21.50
CA MET A 100 -13.30 13.66 21.39
C MET A 100 -11.83 13.95 21.07
N ASP A 101 -10.90 13.19 21.64
CA ASP A 101 -9.46 13.35 21.41
C ASP A 101 -9.05 12.83 20.02
N ALA A 102 -9.69 11.76 19.55
CA ALA A 102 -9.53 11.24 18.19
C ALA A 102 -10.05 12.24 17.15
N GLU A 103 -11.26 12.79 17.33
CA GLU A 103 -11.84 13.80 16.43
C GLU A 103 -10.97 15.05 16.37
N LEU A 104 -10.56 15.58 17.51
CA LEU A 104 -9.70 16.76 17.59
C LEU A 104 -8.37 16.54 16.86
N LEU A 105 -7.73 15.38 17.07
CA LEU A 105 -6.50 15.04 16.38
C LEU A 105 -6.72 14.88 14.87
N LEU A 106 -7.83 14.28 14.44
CA LEU A 106 -8.17 14.12 13.02
C LEU A 106 -8.41 15.47 12.34
N HIS A 107 -9.18 16.37 12.95
CA HIS A 107 -9.40 17.72 12.42
C HIS A 107 -8.08 18.49 12.28
N TYR A 108 -7.17 18.35 13.24
CA TYR A 108 -5.84 18.94 13.17
C TYR A 108 -4.98 18.33 12.05
N ILE A 109 -4.93 17.01 11.94
CA ILE A 109 -4.13 16.30 10.90
C ILE A 109 -4.64 16.63 9.50
N ARG A 110 -5.96 16.74 9.32
CA ARG A 110 -6.60 17.11 8.05
C ARG A 110 -6.49 18.60 7.74
N MET A 111 -5.91 19.39 8.64
CA MET A 111 -5.81 20.85 8.54
C MET A 111 -7.18 21.53 8.41
N GLU A 112 -8.24 20.91 8.93
CA GLU A 112 -9.60 21.45 8.96
C GLU A 112 -9.76 22.49 10.07
N LYS A 113 -9.01 22.33 11.17
CA LYS A 113 -8.96 23.30 12.28
C LYS A 113 -7.52 23.67 12.60
N THR A 114 -7.31 24.95 12.84
CA THR A 114 -6.07 25.51 13.37
C THR A 114 -5.97 25.25 14.87
N ILE A 115 -4.75 25.34 15.41
CA ILE A 115 -4.52 25.21 16.86
C ILE A 115 -5.27 26.31 17.63
N GLN A 116 -5.44 27.49 17.03
CA GLN A 116 -6.17 28.61 17.65
C GLN A 116 -7.66 28.29 17.76
N GLU A 117 -8.30 27.82 16.69
CA GLU A 117 -9.71 27.42 16.71
C GLU A 117 -9.96 26.28 17.71
N ILE A 118 -9.05 25.30 17.78
CA ILE A 118 -9.11 24.22 18.78
C ILE A 118 -8.98 24.77 20.21
N ALA A 119 -8.12 25.77 20.42
CA ALA A 119 -7.95 26.41 21.72
C ALA A 119 -9.22 27.15 22.15
N ASP A 120 -9.85 27.87 21.22
CA ASP A 120 -11.08 28.62 21.45
C ASP A 120 -12.27 27.66 21.75
N GLU A 121 -12.41 26.57 21.00
CA GLU A 121 -13.44 25.53 21.23
C GLU A 121 -13.31 24.88 22.60
N LEU A 122 -12.09 24.55 23.00
CA LEU A 122 -11.81 23.95 24.31
C LEU A 122 -11.70 24.96 25.45
N GLN A 123 -11.95 26.25 25.18
CA GLN A 123 -11.84 27.35 26.14
C GLN A 123 -10.50 27.34 26.91
N MET A 124 -9.41 27.08 26.20
CA MET A 124 -8.06 27.02 26.77
C MET A 124 -7.10 27.92 26.01
N ASN A 125 -5.96 28.21 26.63
CA ASN A 125 -4.93 28.97 25.95
C ASN A 125 -4.28 28.16 24.82
N TYR A 126 -3.78 28.86 23.80
CA TYR A 126 -3.07 28.28 22.66
C TYR A 126 -1.94 27.30 23.07
N SER A 127 -1.18 27.63 24.11
CA SER A 127 -0.06 26.80 24.56
C SER A 127 -0.51 25.45 25.13
N SER A 128 -1.65 25.43 25.82
CA SER A 128 -2.27 24.23 26.39
C SER A 128 -2.86 23.35 25.28
N ALA A 129 -3.55 23.94 24.31
CA ALA A 129 -4.08 23.23 23.14
C ALA A 129 -2.94 22.57 22.34
N LYS A 130 -1.86 23.32 22.08
CA LYS A 130 -0.65 22.81 21.43
C LYS A 130 -0.04 21.63 22.19
N LYS A 131 0.10 21.73 23.52
CA LYS A 131 0.64 20.64 24.36
C LYS A 131 -0.27 19.41 24.34
N LYS A 132 -1.60 19.59 24.39
CA LYS A 132 -2.57 18.49 24.29
C LYS A 132 -2.44 17.76 22.96
N LEU A 133 -2.42 18.50 21.84
CA LEU A 133 -2.21 17.93 20.50
C LEU A 133 -0.88 17.17 20.38
N GLN A 134 0.21 17.74 20.93
CA GLN A 134 1.51 17.06 20.93
C GLN A 134 1.50 15.76 21.73
N ARG A 135 0.79 15.74 22.88
CA ARG A 135 0.62 14.53 23.70
C ARG A 135 -0.14 13.47 22.91
N LEU A 136 -1.29 13.82 22.34
CA LEU A 136 -2.12 12.89 21.56
C LEU A 136 -1.36 12.31 20.37
N ARG A 137 -0.66 13.17 19.62
CA ARG A 137 0.19 12.73 18.51
C ARG A 137 1.26 11.74 18.97
N LYS A 138 1.92 12.02 20.09
CA LYS A 138 2.98 11.15 20.63
C LYS A 138 2.41 9.79 21.06
N GLU A 139 1.26 9.80 21.70
CA GLU A 139 0.55 8.59 22.14
C GLU A 139 0.22 7.68 20.95
N VAL A 140 -0.41 8.23 19.91
CA VAL A 140 -0.72 7.51 18.67
C VAL A 140 0.54 6.95 17.99
N ILE A 141 1.62 7.74 17.91
CA ILE A 141 2.87 7.29 17.29
C ILE A 141 3.50 6.14 18.05
N ILE A 142 3.54 6.21 19.40
CA ILE A 142 4.12 5.15 20.22
C ILE A 142 3.29 3.87 20.08
N ASP A 143 1.99 3.97 20.26
CA ASP A 143 1.07 2.84 20.15
C ASP A 143 1.16 2.19 18.75
N ALA A 144 1.10 2.97 17.68
CA ALA A 144 1.25 2.44 16.33
C ALA A 144 2.63 1.79 16.11
N ALA A 145 3.71 2.42 16.56
CA ALA A 145 5.07 1.88 16.41
C ALA A 145 5.24 0.54 17.14
N GLU A 146 4.67 0.39 18.34
CA GLU A 146 4.67 -0.88 19.08
C GLU A 146 3.91 -1.97 18.32
N ASN A 147 2.72 -1.65 17.78
CA ASN A 147 1.91 -2.61 17.04
C ASN A 147 2.57 -3.03 15.71
N ILE A 148 3.18 -2.08 14.98
CA ILE A 148 3.96 -2.36 13.76
C ILE A 148 5.13 -3.27 14.11
N ARG A 149 5.88 -2.96 15.17
CA ARG A 149 7.00 -3.78 15.63
C ARG A 149 6.55 -5.20 15.96
N CYS A 150 5.48 -5.36 16.74
CA CYS A 150 4.94 -6.68 17.06
C CYS A 150 4.49 -7.46 15.81
N ARG A 151 3.94 -6.79 14.79
CA ARG A 151 3.63 -7.45 13.51
C ARG A 151 4.89 -7.93 12.82
N CYS A 152 5.92 -7.09 12.71
CA CYS A 152 7.19 -7.45 12.08
C CYS A 152 7.86 -8.64 12.78
N GLU A 153 7.89 -8.65 14.12
CA GLU A 153 8.41 -9.77 14.91
C GLU A 153 7.59 -11.06 14.67
N ARG A 154 6.26 -10.95 14.53
CA ARG A 154 5.37 -12.07 14.17
C ARG A 154 5.47 -12.54 12.72
N ASN A 155 5.96 -11.72 11.80
CA ASN A 155 6.20 -12.15 10.42
C ASN A 155 7.58 -12.81 10.30
N ASN A 156 8.57 -12.33 11.08
CA ASN A 156 9.92 -12.87 11.05
C ASN A 156 10.01 -14.32 11.59
N TRP A 157 9.23 -14.68 12.64
CA TRP A 157 9.23 -16.08 13.12
C TRP A 157 8.62 -17.06 12.09
N ARG A 158 7.62 -16.62 11.31
CA ARG A 158 6.99 -17.46 10.27
C ARG A 158 7.97 -17.77 9.15
N LEU A 159 8.79 -16.80 8.74
CA LEU A 159 9.82 -17.00 7.73
C LEU A 159 10.94 -17.94 8.21
N SER A 160 11.30 -17.91 9.49
CA SER A 160 12.31 -18.82 10.04
C SER A 160 11.86 -20.30 10.15
N GLU A 161 10.56 -20.56 10.22
CA GLU A 161 10.02 -21.93 10.23
C GLU A 161 9.91 -22.53 8.83
N ASP A 162 9.58 -21.72 7.82
CA ASP A 162 9.48 -22.16 6.42
C ASP A 162 10.84 -22.43 5.76
N GLU A 163 11.94 -21.87 6.27
CA GLU A 163 13.32 -22.16 5.80
C GLU A 163 13.94 -23.43 6.42
N SER A 164 13.22 -24.13 7.31
CA SER A 164 13.71 -25.33 8.00
C SER A 164 13.22 -26.66 7.40
N ILE A 165 12.69 -26.67 6.18
CA ILE A 165 12.20 -27.87 5.46
C ILE A 165 12.97 -28.11 4.16
#